data_AF-A0A5A7S2F1-F1
#
_entry.id   AF-A0A5A7S2F1-F1
#
_cell.length_a   1.000
_cell.length_b   1.000
_cell.length_c   1.000
_cell.angle_alpha   90.00
_cell.angle_beta   90.00
_cell.angle_gamma   90.00
#
_symmetry.space_group_name_H-M   'P 1'
#
loop_
_entity.id
_entity.type
_entity.pdbx_description
1 polymer ?
#
loop_
_entity_poly.entity_id
_entity_poly.type
_entity_poly.pdbx_seq_one_letter_code
_entity_poly.pdbx_strand_id
1 'polypeptide(L)'
;MWLKQFVLDMAVRCGYAAELEHPLPGVRADVWVPGARRARVEVQRVPTDIPTRTGDYPDVVWLLRETAITPSTKKYLFGSPCVQVRISKKLARSTETIRIPGRPWEGDTEVRISASATVLHLRHGLHVAPGEKFFETHPIPLENFLRQVWSGERVWYPRGTAHSFAGWVLATEYERYQQWLKAQQDTQQALRAVNGVIEERADHPVRPDPQPAHPASAPSQPAPAPTPTTSSDPATLAARHLAADKGTLTHGTQSSPVIQQAEPGWMQWVHAQPSIEVPNGWWKRVKKRLRIGRR
;
A
#
# COMPACT_ATOMS: atom_id res chain seq x y z
N MET A 1 29.97 -6.69 -19.28
CA MET A 1 29.52 -6.22 -20.61
C MET A 1 28.07 -6.62 -20.84
N TRP A 2 27.72 -7.91 -20.80
CA TRP A 2 26.35 -8.41 -21.05
C TRP A 2 25.20 -7.65 -20.38
N LEU A 3 25.25 -7.39 -19.06
CA LEU A 3 24.16 -6.68 -18.36
C LEU A 3 24.00 -5.22 -18.83
N LYS A 4 25.09 -4.56 -19.26
CA LYS A 4 25.00 -3.20 -19.83
C LYS A 4 24.26 -3.24 -21.17
N GLN A 5 24.59 -4.20 -22.02
CA GLN A 5 23.89 -4.42 -23.30
C GLN A 5 22.41 -4.72 -23.08
N PHE A 6 22.07 -5.60 -22.13
CA PHE A 6 20.69 -5.88 -21.77
C PHE A 6 19.90 -4.62 -21.39
N VAL A 7 20.51 -3.73 -20.60
CA VAL A 7 19.88 -2.46 -20.19
C VAL A 7 19.74 -1.51 -21.37
N LEU A 8 20.76 -1.42 -22.24
CA LEU A 8 20.70 -0.64 -23.48
C LEU A 8 19.54 -1.09 -24.38
N ASP A 9 19.47 -2.40 -24.67
CA ASP A 9 18.42 -2.98 -25.52
C ASP A 9 17.04 -2.79 -24.90
N MET A 10 16.95 -2.77 -23.56
CA MET A 10 15.71 -2.49 -22.86
C MET A 10 15.27 -1.04 -23.01
N ALA A 11 16.19 -0.08 -22.87
CA ALA A 11 15.91 1.33 -23.05
C ALA A 11 15.39 1.60 -24.47
N VAL A 12 16.05 1.03 -25.48
CA VAL A 12 15.63 1.12 -26.88
C VAL A 12 14.24 0.54 -27.10
N ARG A 13 13.94 -0.66 -26.55
CA ARG A 13 12.60 -1.25 -26.64
C ARG A 13 11.52 -0.42 -25.94
N CYS A 14 11.88 0.33 -24.92
CA CYS A 14 10.97 1.26 -24.24
C CYS A 14 10.83 2.62 -24.97
N GLY A 15 11.45 2.78 -26.14
CA GLY A 15 11.36 4.00 -26.96
C GLY A 15 12.35 5.10 -26.58
N TYR A 16 13.35 4.81 -25.73
CA TYR A 16 14.40 5.76 -25.40
C TYR A 16 15.62 5.60 -26.31
N ALA A 17 16.29 6.71 -26.61
CA ALA A 17 17.68 6.64 -27.04
C ALA A 17 18.53 6.15 -25.86
N ALA A 18 19.60 5.40 -26.14
CA ALA A 18 20.52 4.94 -25.11
C ALA A 18 21.93 4.74 -25.67
N GLU A 19 22.93 4.97 -24.82
CA GLU A 19 24.35 4.85 -25.16
C GLU A 19 25.11 4.10 -24.08
N LEU A 20 26.09 3.28 -24.49
CA LEU A 20 27.01 2.63 -23.56
C LEU A 20 28.20 3.54 -23.27
N GLU A 21 28.71 3.50 -22.04
CA GLU A 21 29.98 4.13 -21.69
C GLU A 21 30.02 5.65 -22.00
N HIS A 22 28.88 6.33 -21.86
CA HIS A 22 28.72 7.74 -22.22
C HIS A 22 29.54 8.64 -21.26
N PRO A 23 30.37 9.56 -21.78
CA PRO A 23 31.15 10.46 -20.95
C PRO A 23 30.27 11.58 -20.36
N LEU A 24 30.36 11.76 -19.05
CA LEU A 24 29.84 12.92 -18.33
C LEU A 24 31.02 13.66 -17.67
N PRO A 25 30.90 14.95 -17.32
CA PRO A 25 31.94 15.64 -16.57
C PRO A 25 32.31 14.88 -15.29
N GLY A 26 33.55 14.36 -15.24
CA GLY A 26 34.12 13.63 -14.10
C GLY A 26 33.73 12.15 -13.96
N VAL A 27 32.82 11.62 -14.77
CA VAL A 27 32.36 10.22 -14.65
C VAL A 27 31.95 9.65 -16.01
N ARG A 28 32.02 8.33 -16.17
CA ARG A 28 31.53 7.64 -17.36
C ARG A 28 30.35 6.76 -16.96
N ALA A 29 29.17 7.05 -17.51
CA ALA A 29 27.97 6.27 -17.26
C ALA A 29 28.09 4.91 -17.94
N ASP A 30 27.82 3.82 -17.21
CA ASP A 30 27.82 2.49 -17.82
C ASP A 30 26.77 2.38 -18.94
N VAL A 31 25.55 2.90 -18.69
CA VAL A 31 24.51 3.13 -19.70
C VAL A 31 23.87 4.50 -19.44
N TRP A 32 23.73 5.29 -20.49
CA TRP A 32 23.08 6.59 -20.48
C TRP A 32 21.80 6.54 -21.31
N VAL A 33 20.69 7.04 -20.75
CA VAL A 33 19.35 6.98 -21.33
C VAL A 33 18.79 8.41 -21.32
N PRO A 34 19.17 9.26 -22.30
CA PRO A 34 18.72 10.64 -22.33
C PRO A 34 17.19 10.76 -22.36
N GLY A 35 16.65 11.74 -21.64
CA GLY A 35 15.21 11.97 -21.53
C GLY A 35 14.49 11.12 -20.47
N ALA A 36 15.12 10.10 -19.91
CA ALA A 36 14.58 9.35 -18.78
C ALA A 36 14.68 10.15 -17.46
N ARG A 37 13.78 9.91 -16.51
CA ARG A 37 13.79 10.55 -15.18
C ARG A 37 15.04 10.22 -14.35
N ARG A 38 15.62 9.05 -14.58
CA ARG A 38 16.93 8.62 -14.07
C ARG A 38 17.75 8.12 -15.25
N ALA A 39 18.39 9.05 -15.93
CA ALA A 39 19.04 8.81 -17.20
C ALA A 39 20.32 7.96 -17.05
N ARG A 40 20.96 7.97 -15.88
CA ARG A 40 22.18 7.23 -15.65
C ARG A 40 21.91 5.86 -15.04
N VAL A 41 22.39 4.79 -15.67
CA VAL A 41 22.35 3.44 -15.09
C VAL A 41 23.77 2.93 -14.90
N GLU A 42 24.09 2.52 -13.68
CA GLU A 42 25.42 2.03 -13.31
C GLU A 42 25.35 0.55 -12.91
N VAL A 43 26.23 -0.28 -13.46
CA VAL A 43 26.25 -1.73 -13.21
C VAL A 43 27.45 -2.07 -12.34
N GLN A 44 27.22 -2.44 -11.07
CA GLN A 44 28.32 -2.83 -10.21
C GLN A 44 28.89 -4.19 -10.65
N ARG A 45 30.12 -4.16 -11.18
CA ARG A 45 30.89 -5.33 -11.59
C ARG A 45 32.07 -5.64 -10.68
N VAL A 46 32.62 -4.60 -10.06
CA VAL A 46 33.82 -4.61 -9.21
C VAL A 46 33.53 -3.83 -7.94
N PRO A 47 34.36 -3.93 -6.89
CA PRO A 47 34.31 -3.00 -5.78
C PRO A 47 34.32 -1.55 -6.30
N THR A 48 33.34 -0.75 -5.90
CA THR A 48 33.16 0.62 -6.37
C THR A 48 32.72 1.49 -5.21
N ASP A 49 33.29 2.68 -5.11
CA ASP A 49 32.80 3.72 -4.21
C ASP A 49 31.53 4.34 -4.81
N ILE A 50 30.38 3.79 -4.41
CA ILE A 50 29.06 4.20 -4.91
C ILE A 50 28.78 5.68 -4.60
N PRO A 51 29.03 6.21 -3.38
CA PRO A 51 28.85 7.64 -3.11
C PRO A 51 29.69 8.54 -4.03
N THR A 52 30.99 8.25 -4.17
CA THR A 52 31.90 9.06 -4.98
C THR A 52 31.49 9.04 -6.45
N ARG A 53 31.14 7.87 -6.99
CA ARG A 53 30.70 7.74 -8.39
C ARG A 53 29.27 8.26 -8.61
N THR A 54 28.45 8.31 -7.56
CA THR A 54 27.17 9.03 -7.59
C THR A 54 27.44 10.52 -7.78
N GLY A 55 28.32 11.09 -6.95
CA GLY A 55 28.80 12.47 -7.08
C GLY A 55 27.65 13.45 -7.30
N ASP A 56 27.85 14.35 -8.27
CA ASP A 56 26.89 15.41 -8.64
C ASP A 56 25.75 14.93 -9.55
N TYR A 57 25.68 13.63 -9.87
CA TYR A 57 24.67 13.04 -10.75
C TYR A 57 23.74 12.13 -9.94
N PRO A 58 22.79 12.72 -9.18
CA PRO A 58 21.88 11.95 -8.36
C PRO A 58 20.87 11.16 -9.21
N ASP A 59 20.71 11.48 -10.49
CA ASP A 59 19.82 10.84 -11.47
C ASP A 59 20.29 9.43 -11.90
N VAL A 60 20.86 8.69 -10.95
CA VAL A 60 21.43 7.37 -11.16
C VAL A 60 20.56 6.25 -10.59
N VAL A 61 20.58 5.11 -11.28
CA VAL A 61 20.13 3.82 -10.80
C VAL A 61 21.32 2.86 -10.75
N TRP A 62 21.63 2.33 -9.57
CA TRP A 62 22.69 1.35 -9.40
C TRP A 62 22.14 -0.07 -9.44
N LEU A 63 22.63 -0.88 -10.38
CA LEU A 63 22.31 -2.29 -10.53
C LEU A 63 23.38 -3.15 -9.85
N LEU A 64 23.08 -3.65 -8.66
CA LEU A 64 23.99 -4.46 -7.85
C LEU A 64 23.67 -5.93 -8.08
N ARG A 65 24.48 -6.64 -8.86
CA ARG A 65 24.31 -8.08 -9.01
C ARG A 65 24.39 -8.78 -7.66
N GLU A 66 23.48 -9.72 -7.40
CA GLU A 66 23.44 -10.49 -6.15
C GLU A 66 24.81 -11.12 -5.80
N THR A 67 25.51 -11.65 -6.81
CA THR A 67 26.85 -12.24 -6.67
C THR A 67 27.96 -11.23 -6.35
N ALA A 68 27.73 -9.93 -6.55
CA ALA A 68 28.66 -8.85 -6.25
C ALA A 68 28.33 -8.13 -4.92
N ILE A 69 27.26 -8.52 -4.24
CA ILE A 69 26.92 -7.96 -2.93
C ILE A 69 27.82 -8.60 -1.87
N THR A 70 28.77 -7.81 -1.40
CA THR A 70 29.64 -8.13 -0.27
C THR A 70 29.17 -7.38 0.97
N PRO A 71 29.63 -7.72 2.18
CA PRO A 71 29.34 -6.91 3.37
C PRO A 71 29.67 -5.42 3.19
N SER A 72 30.74 -5.11 2.43
CA SER A 72 31.18 -3.75 2.16
C SER A 72 30.24 -2.97 1.24
N THR A 73 29.57 -3.62 0.28
CA THR A 73 28.64 -2.98 -0.67
C THR A 73 27.20 -3.02 -0.19
N LYS A 74 26.86 -3.95 0.71
CA LYS A 74 25.52 -4.07 1.33
C LYS A 74 25.08 -2.79 2.04
N LYS A 75 26.01 -2.02 2.62
CA LYS A 75 25.69 -0.72 3.25
C LYS A 75 25.11 0.30 2.26
N TYR A 76 25.51 0.23 0.99
CA TYR A 76 25.04 1.16 -0.05
C TYR A 76 23.68 0.75 -0.64
N LEU A 77 23.35 -0.55 -0.61
CA LEU A 77 22.08 -1.06 -1.14
C LEU A 77 20.88 -0.29 -0.57
N PHE A 78 20.93 0.06 0.72
CA PHE A 78 19.84 0.74 1.42
C PHE A 78 20.08 2.24 1.68
N GLY A 79 21.20 2.79 1.20
CA GLY A 79 21.61 4.18 1.43
C GLY A 79 21.79 5.01 0.16
N SER A 80 21.83 4.36 -1.00
CA SER A 80 22.00 4.97 -2.33
C SER A 80 20.97 4.35 -3.27
N PRO A 81 20.61 4.99 -4.40
CA PRO A 81 19.54 4.56 -5.31
C PRO A 81 19.90 3.26 -6.06
N CYS A 82 19.98 2.18 -5.30
CA CYS A 82 20.47 0.88 -5.68
C CYS A 82 19.33 -0.11 -5.77
N VAL A 83 19.52 -1.15 -6.56
CA VAL A 83 18.66 -2.32 -6.59
C VAL A 83 19.49 -3.58 -6.71
N GLN A 84 19.07 -4.63 -6.02
CA GLN A 84 19.70 -5.94 -6.20
C GLN A 84 19.17 -6.56 -7.50
N VAL A 85 20.09 -7.00 -8.35
CA VAL A 85 19.79 -7.73 -9.58
C VAL A 85 20.10 -9.21 -9.38
N ARG A 86 19.06 -10.03 -9.42
CA ARG A 86 19.16 -11.49 -9.38
C ARG A 86 18.92 -12.06 -10.78
N ILE A 87 19.84 -12.90 -11.23
CA ILE A 87 19.76 -13.62 -12.50
C ILE A 87 19.67 -15.10 -12.16
N SER A 88 18.58 -15.74 -12.54
CA SER A 88 18.29 -17.13 -12.20
C SER A 88 17.84 -17.92 -13.41
N LYS A 89 18.17 -19.21 -13.48
CA LYS A 89 17.60 -20.16 -14.44
C LYS A 89 16.91 -21.30 -13.72
N LYS A 90 15.98 -21.96 -14.42
CA LYS A 90 15.35 -23.18 -13.95
C LYS A 90 16.28 -24.36 -14.24
N LEU A 91 16.50 -25.21 -13.26
CA LEU A 91 17.12 -26.52 -13.45
C LEU A 91 16.06 -27.57 -13.13
N ALA A 92 15.63 -28.30 -14.15
CA ALA A 92 14.78 -29.47 -13.96
C ALA A 92 15.61 -30.57 -13.30
N ARG A 93 15.18 -31.01 -12.12
CA ARG A 93 15.60 -32.27 -11.49
C ARG A 93 14.46 -33.28 -11.64
N SER A 94 14.78 -34.56 -11.47
CA SER A 94 13.84 -35.69 -11.65
C SER A 94 12.50 -35.54 -10.93
N THR A 95 12.44 -34.77 -9.83
CA THR A 95 11.23 -34.57 -9.01
C THR A 95 10.85 -33.11 -8.77
N GLU A 96 11.69 -32.14 -9.15
CA GLU A 96 11.49 -30.72 -8.82
C GLU A 96 12.19 -29.79 -9.82
N THR A 97 11.62 -28.61 -10.05
CA THR A 97 12.34 -27.50 -10.71
C THR A 97 12.94 -26.55 -9.67
N ILE A 98 14.27 -26.56 -9.52
CA ILE A 98 14.97 -25.62 -8.64
C ILE A 98 15.42 -24.38 -9.42
N ARG A 99 15.55 -23.24 -8.72
CA ARG A 99 16.15 -22.01 -9.29
C ARG A 99 17.60 -21.91 -8.88
N ILE A 100 18.49 -21.86 -9.87
CA ILE A 100 19.93 -21.69 -9.67
C ILE A 100 20.40 -20.37 -10.29
N PRO A 101 21.58 -19.85 -9.91
CA PRO A 101 22.17 -18.69 -10.57
C PRO A 101 22.30 -18.91 -12.08
N GLY A 102 21.80 -17.97 -12.88
CA GLY A 102 21.92 -17.98 -14.34
C GLY A 102 23.16 -17.21 -14.79
N ARG A 103 23.77 -17.66 -15.89
CA ARG A 103 24.97 -17.09 -16.50
C ARG A 103 24.75 -16.89 -18.00
N PRO A 104 23.93 -15.90 -18.40
CA PRO A 104 23.64 -15.66 -19.81
C PRO A 104 24.88 -15.27 -20.64
N TRP A 105 25.94 -14.78 -19.99
CA TRP A 105 27.24 -14.54 -20.63
C TRP A 105 28.04 -15.83 -20.93
N GLU A 106 27.60 -16.97 -20.40
CA GLU A 106 28.16 -18.32 -20.67
C GLU A 106 27.21 -19.15 -21.56
N GLY A 107 26.17 -18.52 -22.15
CA GLY A 107 25.26 -19.18 -23.10
C GLY A 107 23.92 -19.62 -22.53
N ASP A 108 23.60 -19.33 -21.26
CA ASP A 108 22.27 -19.61 -20.72
C ASP A 108 21.18 -18.78 -21.45
N THR A 109 20.24 -19.46 -22.11
CA THR A 109 19.18 -18.83 -22.93
C THR A 109 17.90 -18.54 -22.13
N GLU A 110 17.53 -19.40 -21.19
CA GLU A 110 16.29 -19.27 -20.40
C GLU A 110 16.55 -18.71 -18.99
N VAL A 111 16.89 -17.42 -18.93
CA VAL A 111 17.16 -16.73 -17.65
C VAL A 111 16.03 -15.79 -17.26
N ARG A 112 15.72 -15.74 -15.96
CA ARG A 112 14.87 -14.73 -15.34
C ARG A 112 15.74 -13.72 -14.60
N ILE A 113 15.57 -12.45 -14.95
CA ILE A 113 16.27 -11.32 -14.34
C ILE A 113 15.27 -10.51 -13.51
N SER A 114 15.53 -10.35 -12.22
CA SER A 114 14.66 -9.62 -11.30
C SER A 114 15.40 -8.56 -10.52
N ALA A 115 14.72 -7.45 -10.29
CA ALA A 115 15.07 -6.39 -9.35
C ALA A 115 14.47 -6.71 -7.97
N SER A 116 15.26 -6.62 -6.90
CA SER A 116 14.86 -7.00 -5.54
C SER A 116 15.53 -6.16 -4.44
N ALA A 117 15.26 -6.51 -3.18
CA ALA A 117 15.77 -5.94 -1.93
C ALA A 117 15.37 -4.49 -1.61
N THR A 118 15.36 -3.60 -2.59
CA THR A 118 14.96 -2.19 -2.42
C THR A 118 13.70 -1.85 -3.19
N VAL A 119 13.14 -2.80 -3.95
CA VAL A 119 11.84 -2.65 -4.61
C VAL A 119 10.75 -2.80 -3.55
N LEU A 120 10.12 -1.69 -3.20
CA LEU A 120 9.08 -1.61 -2.20
C LEU A 120 7.70 -1.61 -2.85
N HIS A 121 6.77 -2.27 -2.18
CA HIS A 121 5.36 -2.37 -2.54
C HIS A 121 4.48 -2.09 -1.33
N LEU A 122 3.33 -1.46 -1.58
CA LEU A 122 2.34 -1.24 -0.56
C LEU A 122 1.80 -2.58 -0.06
N ARG A 123 1.80 -2.82 1.24
CA ARG A 123 1.10 -3.99 1.78
C ARG A 123 -0.40 -3.78 1.59
N HIS A 124 -1.06 -4.76 0.98
CA HIS A 124 -2.50 -4.78 0.80
C HIS A 124 -3.14 -5.76 1.78
N GLY A 125 -4.25 -5.38 2.40
CA GLY A 125 -5.06 -6.26 3.26
C GLY A 125 -5.58 -5.61 4.54
N LEU A 126 -6.59 -6.24 5.15
CA LEU A 126 -7.34 -5.80 6.33
C LEU A 126 -6.53 -5.72 7.64
N HIS A 127 -5.22 -5.97 7.61
CA HIS A 127 -4.40 -6.21 8.81
C HIS A 127 -3.25 -5.21 9.01
N VAL A 128 -3.18 -4.11 8.26
CA VAL A 128 -2.14 -3.11 8.50
C VAL A 128 -2.52 -2.25 9.71
N ALA A 129 -2.10 -2.70 10.90
CA ALA A 129 -2.38 -1.98 12.14
C ALA A 129 -1.59 -0.64 12.20
N PRO A 130 -2.11 0.37 12.92
CA PRO A 130 -1.37 1.61 13.15
C PRO A 130 0.02 1.34 13.75
N GLY A 131 1.08 1.77 13.05
CA GLY A 131 2.47 1.57 13.45
C GLY A 131 3.16 0.32 12.87
N GLU A 132 2.49 -0.50 12.07
CA GLU A 132 3.14 -1.58 11.31
C GLU A 132 3.86 -1.07 10.06
N LYS A 133 4.83 -1.88 9.58
CA LYS A 133 5.55 -1.61 8.33
C LYS A 133 4.56 -1.66 7.17
N PHE A 134 4.34 -0.49 6.56
CA PHE A 134 3.33 -0.28 5.51
C PHE A 134 3.77 -0.77 4.13
N PHE A 135 5.08 -0.84 3.92
CA PHE A 135 5.70 -1.36 2.71
C PHE A 135 6.42 -2.67 2.96
N GLU A 136 6.47 -3.54 1.96
CA GLU A 136 7.28 -4.74 1.94
C GLU A 136 8.12 -4.83 0.67
N THR A 137 9.16 -5.66 0.70
CA THR A 137 10.00 -5.88 -0.49
C THR A 137 9.42 -6.99 -1.34
N HIS A 138 9.17 -6.71 -2.62
CA HIS A 138 8.72 -7.73 -3.56
C HIS A 138 9.58 -7.69 -4.84
N PRO A 139 10.20 -8.81 -5.25
CA PRO A 139 10.96 -8.84 -6.49
C PRO A 139 10.06 -8.67 -7.72
N ILE A 140 10.47 -7.82 -8.66
CA ILE A 140 9.79 -7.65 -9.95
C ILE A 140 10.77 -7.93 -11.10
N PRO A 141 10.29 -8.24 -12.33
CA PRO A 141 11.17 -8.32 -13.49
C PRO A 141 12.00 -7.04 -13.65
N LEU A 142 13.31 -7.17 -13.95
CA LEU A 142 14.19 -6.01 -14.09
C LEU A 142 13.71 -5.05 -15.17
N GLU A 143 13.14 -5.59 -16.25
CA GLU A 143 12.45 -4.84 -17.31
C GLU A 143 11.39 -3.88 -16.76
N ASN A 144 10.44 -4.41 -15.98
CA ASN A 144 9.37 -3.62 -15.40
C ASN A 144 9.93 -2.57 -14.44
N PHE A 145 10.94 -2.93 -13.65
CA PHE A 145 11.60 -1.99 -12.74
C PHE A 145 12.22 -0.81 -13.51
N LEU A 146 13.05 -1.08 -14.52
CA LEU A 146 13.74 -0.04 -15.29
C LEU A 146 12.74 0.85 -16.03
N ARG A 147 11.71 0.26 -16.66
CA ARG A 147 10.64 1.01 -17.31
C ARG A 147 9.97 1.99 -16.35
N GLN A 148 9.59 1.52 -15.15
CA GLN A 148 8.96 2.36 -14.13
C GLN A 148 9.90 3.46 -13.62
N VAL A 149 11.19 3.19 -13.49
CA VAL A 149 12.16 4.18 -13.03
C VAL A 149 12.43 5.24 -14.09
N TRP A 150 12.56 4.84 -15.37
CA TRP A 150 12.77 5.77 -16.48
C TRP A 150 11.56 6.66 -16.73
N SER A 151 10.32 6.12 -16.64
CA SER A 151 9.10 6.93 -16.74
C SER A 151 8.86 7.82 -15.52
N GLY A 152 9.47 7.52 -14.38
CA GLY A 152 9.24 8.21 -13.11
C GLY A 152 8.07 7.66 -12.30
N GLU A 153 7.41 6.59 -12.77
CA GLU A 153 6.39 5.88 -12.00
C GLU A 153 6.95 5.30 -10.69
N ARG A 154 8.23 4.93 -10.68
CA ARG A 154 8.92 4.42 -9.49
C ARG A 154 10.04 5.36 -9.06
N VAL A 155 9.96 5.83 -7.83
CA VAL A 155 10.82 6.88 -7.27
C VAL A 155 11.60 6.34 -6.07
N TRP A 156 12.85 6.78 -5.94
CA TRP A 156 13.68 6.49 -4.78
C TRP A 156 13.28 7.36 -3.58
N TYR A 157 12.94 6.72 -2.46
CA TYR A 157 12.64 7.39 -1.20
C TYR A 157 13.71 7.08 -0.15
N PRO A 158 14.15 8.09 0.63
CA PRO A 158 15.14 7.88 1.66
C PRO A 158 14.59 7.08 2.84
N ARG A 159 15.51 6.65 3.71
CA ARG A 159 15.20 5.89 4.92
C ARG A 159 14.25 6.68 5.82
N GLY A 160 13.24 6.00 6.36
CA GLY A 160 12.27 6.59 7.29
C GLY A 160 11.08 7.25 6.61
N THR A 161 11.10 7.39 5.27
CA THR A 161 9.99 8.02 4.54
C THR A 161 8.85 7.06 4.26
N ALA A 162 9.13 5.88 3.72
CA ALA A 162 8.12 4.85 3.44
C ALA A 162 8.39 3.55 4.20
N HIS A 163 9.66 3.25 4.45
CA HIS A 163 10.10 2.03 5.11
C HIS A 163 11.28 2.32 6.05
N SER A 164 11.66 1.36 6.89
CA SER A 164 12.77 1.49 7.83
C SER A 164 14.15 1.63 7.15
N PHE A 165 14.21 1.47 5.83
CA PHE A 165 15.36 1.67 4.95
C PHE A 165 14.92 2.40 3.67
N ALA A 166 15.86 2.93 2.90
CA ALA A 166 15.57 3.61 1.64
C ALA A 166 15.22 2.61 0.53
N GLY A 167 14.32 2.97 -0.38
CA GLY A 167 13.86 2.06 -1.41
C GLY A 167 13.10 2.73 -2.55
N TRP A 168 12.89 1.96 -3.61
CA TRP A 168 12.16 2.33 -4.81
C TRP A 168 10.67 2.00 -4.65
N VAL A 169 9.82 3.02 -4.63
CA VAL A 169 8.38 2.91 -4.38
C VAL A 169 7.63 3.42 -5.61
N LEU A 170 6.51 2.79 -5.98
CA LEU A 170 5.62 3.40 -6.98
C LEU A 170 5.04 4.70 -6.44
N ALA A 171 5.04 5.76 -7.25
CA ALA A 171 4.48 7.06 -6.88
C ALA A 171 3.02 6.92 -6.41
N THR A 172 2.21 6.13 -7.12
CA THR A 172 0.81 5.86 -6.78
C THR A 172 0.63 5.03 -5.50
N GLU A 173 1.60 4.19 -5.12
CA GLU A 173 1.59 3.49 -3.82
C GLU A 173 1.97 4.46 -2.70
N TYR A 174 2.92 5.35 -2.96
CA TYR A 174 3.34 6.35 -1.99
C TYR A 174 2.25 7.40 -1.72
N GLU A 175 1.53 7.85 -2.74
CA GLU A 175 0.37 8.74 -2.60
C GLU A 175 -0.72 8.12 -1.70
N ARG A 176 -1.04 6.84 -1.91
CA ARG A 176 -1.99 6.11 -1.04
C ARG A 176 -1.49 6.03 0.40
N TYR A 177 -0.19 5.84 0.61
CA TYR A 177 0.40 5.89 1.94
C TYR A 177 0.28 7.27 2.59
N GLN A 178 0.53 8.35 1.84
CA GLN A 178 0.38 9.72 2.34
C GLN A 178 -1.08 10.03 2.75
N GLN A 179 -2.05 9.58 1.94
CA GLN A 179 -3.48 9.72 2.26
C GLN A 179 -3.84 8.97 3.55
N TRP A 180 -3.33 7.75 3.71
CA TRP A 180 -3.52 6.98 4.94
C TRP A 180 -2.90 7.66 6.16
N LEU A 181 -1.68 8.20 6.04
CA LEU A 181 -1.02 8.94 7.13
C LEU A 181 -1.85 10.16 7.55
N LYS A 182 -2.35 10.92 6.58
CA LYS A 182 -3.21 12.08 6.85
C LYS A 182 -4.48 11.68 7.60
N ALA A 183 -5.18 10.64 7.13
CA ALA A 183 -6.38 10.13 7.80
C ALA A 183 -6.12 9.67 9.25
N GLN A 184 -4.95 9.07 9.51
CA GLN A 184 -4.54 8.69 10.88
C GLN A 184 -4.27 9.92 11.76
N GLN A 185 -3.61 10.95 11.23
CA GLN A 185 -3.35 12.20 11.96
C GLN A 185 -4.66 12.92 12.29
N ASP A 186 -5.58 13.02 11.32
CA ASP A 186 -6.89 13.65 11.51
C ASP A 186 -7.70 12.91 12.59
N THR A 187 -7.69 11.57 12.56
CA THR A 187 -8.33 10.73 13.60
C THR A 187 -7.71 10.98 14.98
N GLN A 188 -6.39 11.04 15.08
CA GLN A 188 -5.70 11.30 16.36
C GLN A 188 -5.96 12.72 16.87
N GLN A 189 -6.03 13.71 16.00
CA GLN A 189 -6.36 15.09 16.37
C GLN A 189 -7.81 15.18 16.86
N ALA A 190 -8.76 14.55 16.17
CA ALA A 190 -10.15 14.48 16.61
C ALA A 190 -10.28 13.81 17.99
N LEU A 191 -9.58 12.70 18.23
CA LEU A 191 -9.56 12.04 19.54
C LEU A 191 -8.95 12.92 20.64
N ARG A 192 -7.88 13.68 20.35
CA ARG A 192 -7.30 14.63 21.31
C ARG A 192 -8.24 15.78 21.62
N ALA A 193 -8.94 16.33 20.62
CA ALA A 193 -9.92 17.38 20.82
C ALA A 193 -11.08 16.92 21.70
N VAL A 194 -11.61 15.71 21.47
CA VAL A 194 -12.66 15.12 22.31
C VAL A 194 -12.18 14.93 23.76
N ASN A 195 -10.98 14.41 23.97
CA ASN A 195 -10.44 14.22 25.31
C ASN A 195 -10.18 15.55 26.04
N GLY A 196 -9.74 16.60 25.34
CA GLY A 196 -9.57 17.93 25.92
C GLY A 196 -10.89 18.55 26.40
N VAL A 197 -11.98 18.37 25.64
CA VAL A 197 -13.32 18.84 26.04
C VAL A 197 -13.86 18.05 27.25
N ILE A 198 -13.52 16.76 27.38
CA ILE A 198 -13.91 15.94 28.54
C ILE A 198 -13.15 16.38 29.80
N GLU A 199 -11.86 16.70 29.70
CA GLU A 199 -11.07 17.19 30.84
C GLU A 199 -11.54 18.59 31.29
N GLU A 200 -11.82 19.51 30.37
CA GLU A 200 -12.34 20.85 30.70
C GLU A 200 -13.72 20.79 31.37
N ARG A 201 -14.57 19.82 31.00
CA ARG A 201 -15.87 19.58 31.66
C ARG A 201 -15.75 18.92 33.03
N ALA A 202 -14.63 18.25 33.32
CA ALA A 202 -14.38 17.63 34.63
C ALA A 202 -13.88 18.66 35.67
N ASP A 203 -13.27 19.76 35.24
CA ASP A 203 -12.81 20.87 36.11
C ASP A 203 -13.92 21.88 36.48
N HIS A 204 -15.14 21.68 35.97
CA HIS A 204 -16.34 22.41 36.41
C HIS A 204 -17.31 21.46 37.09
N PRO A 205 -17.14 21.19 38.40
CA PRO A 205 -18.15 20.46 39.14
C PRO A 205 -19.44 21.27 39.10
N VAL A 206 -20.46 20.69 38.47
CA VAL A 206 -21.84 21.18 38.54
C VAL A 206 -22.18 21.32 40.02
N ARG A 207 -22.31 22.57 40.47
CA ARG A 207 -22.71 22.91 41.82
C ARG A 207 -24.07 22.22 42.05
N PRO A 208 -24.21 21.32 43.04
CA PRO A 208 -25.49 20.69 43.29
C PRO A 208 -26.50 21.80 43.64
N ASP A 209 -27.58 21.89 42.86
CA ASP A 209 -28.71 22.74 43.20
C ASP A 209 -29.20 22.37 44.61
N PRO A 210 -29.53 23.37 45.45
CA PRO A 210 -30.03 23.10 46.78
C PRO A 210 -31.35 22.32 46.68
N GLN A 211 -31.34 21.11 47.24
CA GLN A 211 -32.49 20.22 47.38
C GLN A 211 -33.67 20.99 48.01
N PRO A 212 -34.86 21.03 47.38
CA PRO A 212 -36.06 21.49 48.05
C PRO A 212 -36.38 20.55 49.21
N ALA A 213 -36.57 21.12 50.40
CA ALA A 213 -36.98 20.40 51.60
C ALA A 213 -38.31 19.66 51.35
N HIS A 214 -38.34 18.37 51.67
CA HIS A 214 -39.57 17.59 51.76
C HIS A 214 -40.53 18.18 52.79
N PRO A 215 -41.84 17.99 52.56
CA PRO A 215 -42.66 17.49 53.66
C PRO A 215 -43.46 16.24 53.30
N ALA A 216 -43.43 15.31 54.25
CA ALA A 216 -44.42 14.34 54.73
C ALA A 216 -45.52 13.73 53.81
N SER A 217 -45.62 12.41 53.94
CA SER A 217 -46.70 11.43 53.65
C SER A 217 -48.12 11.89 54.01
N ALA A 218 -49.27 11.38 53.53
CA ALA A 218 -49.78 10.16 52.86
C ALA A 218 -51.23 10.51 52.32
N PRO A 219 -52.21 9.62 51.96
CA PRO A 219 -52.26 8.16 51.76
C PRO A 219 -52.99 7.67 50.46
N SER A 220 -53.05 6.35 50.34
CA SER A 220 -53.56 5.41 49.31
C SER A 220 -54.97 5.61 48.72
N GLN A 221 -55.17 5.25 47.43
CA GLN A 221 -56.34 4.47 46.91
C GLN A 221 -56.18 4.05 45.40
N PRO A 222 -57.03 3.16 44.82
CA PRO A 222 -56.61 1.82 44.38
C PRO A 222 -56.70 1.54 42.85
N ALA A 223 -56.24 0.35 42.47
CA ALA A 223 -56.20 -0.24 41.13
C ALA A 223 -57.56 -0.35 40.41
N PRO A 224 -57.53 -0.50 39.07
CA PRO A 224 -58.23 -1.65 38.47
C PRO A 224 -57.42 -2.37 37.37
N ALA A 225 -57.69 -3.67 37.27
CA ALA A 225 -57.52 -4.54 36.09
C ALA A 225 -58.85 -5.32 35.94
N PRO A 226 -59.13 -6.19 34.93
CA PRO A 226 -58.42 -6.50 33.66
C PRO A 226 -59.35 -6.73 32.40
N THR A 227 -58.72 -6.93 31.22
CA THR A 227 -59.07 -7.84 30.06
C THR A 227 -60.38 -7.66 29.25
N PRO A 228 -60.54 -8.26 28.03
CA PRO A 228 -59.75 -9.30 27.30
C PRO A 228 -59.31 -8.90 25.86
N THR A 229 -58.22 -9.42 25.29
CA THR A 229 -58.00 -10.72 24.59
C THR A 229 -58.96 -10.99 23.42
N THR A 230 -58.43 -11.12 22.20
CA THR A 230 -58.67 -12.18 21.17
C THR A 230 -57.89 -11.75 19.90
N SER A 231 -56.69 -12.26 19.62
CA SER A 231 -56.35 -13.60 19.09
C SER A 231 -56.74 -13.82 17.63
N SER A 232 -55.71 -13.77 16.78
CA SER A 232 -55.39 -14.75 15.71
C SER A 232 -56.21 -14.73 14.40
N ASP A 233 -55.50 -14.30 13.35
CA ASP A 233 -55.25 -15.00 12.05
C ASP A 233 -55.52 -16.54 12.05
N PRO A 234 -55.64 -17.27 10.91
CA PRO A 234 -55.09 -16.97 9.57
C PRO A 234 -55.91 -17.46 8.34
N ALA A 235 -55.42 -17.05 7.16
CA ALA A 235 -55.29 -17.78 5.89
C ALA A 235 -56.45 -18.67 5.36
N THR A 236 -56.67 -18.63 4.03
CA THR A 236 -56.19 -19.68 3.10
C THR A 236 -56.98 -19.71 1.77
N LEU A 237 -56.22 -19.69 0.66
CA LEU A 237 -56.38 -20.42 -0.60
C LEU A 237 -57.34 -19.97 -1.74
N ALA A 238 -56.76 -20.19 -2.93
CA ALA A 238 -57.35 -20.58 -4.22
C ALA A 238 -57.81 -19.44 -5.14
N ALA A 239 -57.61 -19.48 -6.45
CA ALA A 239 -56.81 -20.31 -7.34
C ALA A 239 -56.84 -19.66 -8.74
N ARG A 240 -55.79 -19.90 -9.54
CA ARG A 240 -55.76 -20.13 -11.00
C ARG A 240 -56.72 -19.32 -11.92
N HIS A 241 -56.17 -18.76 -13.01
CA HIS A 241 -56.36 -19.29 -14.37
C HIS A 241 -55.48 -18.57 -15.41
N LEU A 242 -55.02 -19.35 -16.38
CA LEU A 242 -54.20 -18.99 -17.55
C LEU A 242 -54.91 -18.02 -18.51
N ALA A 243 -54.14 -17.27 -19.30
CA ALA A 243 -54.16 -17.36 -20.77
C ALA A 243 -52.98 -16.58 -21.38
N ALA A 244 -52.35 -17.20 -22.37
CA ALA A 244 -51.37 -16.62 -23.28
C ALA A 244 -52.07 -15.80 -24.38
N ASP A 245 -51.43 -14.76 -24.93
CA ASP A 245 -51.41 -14.58 -26.38
C ASP A 245 -50.21 -13.73 -26.86
N LYS A 246 -49.95 -13.88 -28.15
CA LYS A 246 -48.75 -13.71 -28.96
C LYS A 246 -48.47 -12.28 -29.46
N GLY A 247 -47.19 -12.06 -29.82
CA GLY A 247 -46.72 -11.33 -31.02
C GLY A 247 -47.00 -9.81 -31.08
N THR A 248 -46.26 -8.94 -31.76
CA THR A 248 -45.25 -9.05 -32.82
C THR A 248 -44.56 -7.68 -32.95
N LEU A 249 -43.26 -7.73 -33.31
CA LEU A 249 -42.35 -6.71 -33.90
C LEU A 249 -42.86 -5.28 -34.20
N THR A 250 -42.01 -4.27 -33.95
CA THR A 250 -41.27 -3.54 -35.03
C THR A 250 -40.27 -2.49 -34.52
N HIS A 251 -39.11 -2.48 -35.20
CA HIS A 251 -38.17 -1.40 -35.54
C HIS A 251 -37.70 -0.32 -34.53
N GLY A 252 -36.36 -0.26 -34.40
CA GLY A 252 -35.60 0.93 -34.83
C GLY A 252 -35.14 1.88 -33.74
N THR A 253 -33.85 1.82 -33.40
CA THR A 253 -32.88 2.95 -33.43
C THR A 253 -31.72 2.60 -32.50
N GLN A 254 -30.59 2.29 -33.12
CA GLN A 254 -29.33 1.95 -32.47
C GLN A 254 -28.73 3.25 -31.90
N SER A 255 -28.94 3.49 -30.61
CA SER A 255 -28.20 4.50 -29.85
C SER A 255 -26.99 3.81 -29.22
N SER A 256 -25.79 4.31 -29.53
CA SER A 256 -24.54 3.87 -28.92
C SER A 256 -24.62 3.97 -27.40
N PRO A 257 -24.32 2.92 -26.62
CA PRO A 257 -24.12 3.08 -25.20
C PRO A 257 -22.77 3.77 -24.99
N VAL A 258 -22.82 4.96 -24.38
CA VAL A 258 -21.70 5.49 -23.60
C VAL A 258 -21.34 4.40 -22.60
N ILE A 259 -20.14 3.82 -22.75
CA ILE A 259 -19.55 2.99 -21.70
C ILE A 259 -19.26 3.97 -20.55
N GLN A 260 -20.23 4.12 -19.66
CA GLN A 260 -19.92 4.48 -18.29
C GLN A 260 -19.03 3.36 -17.78
N GLN A 261 -17.73 3.65 -17.64
CA GLN A 261 -16.86 2.81 -16.85
C GLN A 261 -17.54 2.61 -15.51
N ALA A 262 -17.91 1.36 -15.22
CA ALA A 262 -18.23 0.96 -13.87
C ALA A 262 -17.01 1.31 -13.00
N GLU A 263 -17.20 2.27 -12.10
CA GLU A 263 -16.32 2.52 -10.96
C GLU A 263 -15.93 1.15 -10.35
N PRO A 264 -14.64 0.83 -10.20
CA PRO A 264 -14.25 -0.45 -9.64
C PRO A 264 -14.79 -0.53 -8.20
N GLY A 265 -15.49 -1.63 -7.89
CA GLY A 265 -16.29 -1.85 -6.67
C GLY A 265 -15.56 -1.81 -5.32
N TRP A 266 -14.35 -1.27 -5.25
CA TRP A 266 -13.64 -0.94 -4.02
C TRP A 266 -13.77 0.54 -3.61
N MET A 267 -14.47 1.38 -4.40
CA MET A 267 -14.92 2.73 -4.03
C MET A 267 -16.15 2.76 -3.09
N GLN A 268 -16.64 1.62 -2.61
CA GLN A 268 -17.56 1.61 -1.46
C GLN A 268 -16.77 1.82 -0.17
N TRP A 269 -16.50 3.09 0.11
CA TRP A 269 -16.33 3.53 1.48
C TRP A 269 -17.59 3.12 2.23
N VAL A 270 -17.48 2.13 3.12
CA VAL A 270 -18.43 2.00 4.21
C VAL A 270 -18.37 3.35 4.93
N HIS A 271 -19.43 4.14 4.77
CA HIS A 271 -19.76 5.18 5.73
C HIS A 271 -19.97 4.46 7.06
N ALA A 272 -18.86 4.17 7.75
CA ALA A 272 -18.91 3.82 9.15
C ALA A 272 -19.37 5.10 9.84
N GLN A 273 -20.68 5.21 10.03
CA GLN A 273 -21.20 6.06 11.08
C GLN A 273 -20.43 5.68 12.36
N PRO A 274 -19.92 6.64 13.12
CA PRO A 274 -19.25 6.33 14.37
C PRO A 274 -20.32 5.87 15.37
N SER A 275 -20.68 4.59 15.35
CA SER A 275 -21.19 3.93 16.54
C SER A 275 -20.00 3.81 17.48
N ILE A 276 -19.97 4.69 18.48
CA ILE A 276 -19.04 4.60 19.60
C ILE A 276 -19.49 3.39 20.44
N GLU A 277 -19.16 2.19 19.97
CA GLU A 277 -19.05 1.02 20.82
C GLU A 277 -17.55 0.80 21.07
N VAL A 278 -17.07 1.41 22.15
CA VAL A 278 -15.72 1.14 22.66
C VAL A 278 -15.69 -0.32 23.12
N PRO A 279 -14.88 -1.20 22.51
CA PRO A 279 -14.81 -2.58 22.95
C PRO A 279 -14.26 -2.61 24.38
N ASN A 280 -15.03 -3.20 25.29
CA ASN A 280 -14.65 -3.45 26.68
C ASN A 280 -13.28 -4.14 26.72
N GLY A 281 -12.23 -3.39 27.07
CA GLY A 281 -10.87 -3.92 27.22
C GLY A 281 -9.74 -3.07 26.61
N TRP A 282 -10.03 -2.08 25.77
CA TRP A 282 -8.98 -1.24 25.17
C TRP A 282 -8.16 -0.46 26.23
N TRP A 283 -8.84 0.06 27.26
CA TRP A 283 -8.21 0.76 28.40
C TRP A 283 -7.22 -0.09 29.21
N LYS A 284 -7.41 -1.43 29.26
CA LYS A 284 -6.52 -2.32 30.02
C LYS A 284 -5.16 -2.51 29.34
N ARG A 285 -5.06 -2.35 28.01
CA ARG A 285 -3.79 -2.47 27.27
C ARG A 285 -2.95 -1.20 27.32
N VAL A 286 -3.59 -0.03 27.36
CA VAL A 286 -2.89 1.27 27.43
C VAL A 286 -2.21 1.47 28.79
N LYS A 287 -2.86 1.09 29.91
CA LYS A 287 -2.23 1.15 31.24
C LYS A 287 -1.02 0.23 31.42
N LYS A 288 -0.95 -0.90 30.69
CA LYS A 288 0.18 -1.85 30.79
C LYS A 288 1.45 -1.33 30.10
N ARG A 289 1.35 -0.45 29.09
CA ARG A 289 2.52 0.15 28.42
C ARG A 289 3.09 1.37 29.17
N LEU A 290 2.27 2.10 29.93
CA LEU A 290 2.74 3.25 30.72
C LEU A 290 3.47 2.89 32.02
N ARG A 291 3.38 1.64 32.50
CA ARG A 291 4.06 1.19 33.74
C ARG A 291 5.49 0.67 33.55
N ILE A 292 5.97 0.50 32.31
CA ILE A 292 7.30 -0.08 32.03
C ILE A 292 8.38 1.02 31.87
N GLY A 293 8.00 2.31 31.87
CA GLY A 293 8.90 3.45 31.70
C GLY A 293 9.30 4.20 32.97
N ARG A 294 9.25 3.57 34.15
CA ARG A 294 9.88 4.11 35.37
C ARG A 294 10.56 2.99 36.14
N ARG A 295 11.82 2.76 35.83
CA ARG A 295 12.90 2.37 36.76
C ARG A 295 14.22 2.73 36.11
#